data_AF-A0A832X7Y3-F1
#
_entry.id   AF-A0A832X7Y3-F1
#
_cell.length_a   1.000
_cell.length_b   1.000
_cell.length_c   1.000
_cell.angle_alpha   90.00
_cell.angle_beta   90.00
_cell.angle_gamma   90.00
#
_symmetry.space_group_name_H-M   'P 1'
#
loop_
_entity.id
_entity.type
_entity.pdbx_description
1 polymer ?
#
loop_
_entity_poly.entity_id
_entity_poly.type
_entity_poly.pdbx_seq_one_letter_code
_entity_poly.pdbx_strand_id
1 'polypeptide(L)'
;MDSNIPHNSNSKSYHDLLVELITLKQKDYDQFMERLYETLSGEYKDVINSADPVDEKRKALSTMIAFFQAKEEYEKCAQLKKMIDSLT
;
A
#
# COMPACT_ATOMS: atom_id res chain seq x y z
N MET A 1 -24.13 29.86 -17.47
CA MET A 1 -22.70 30.08 -17.19
C MET A 1 -22.22 28.79 -16.56
N ASP A 2 -21.84 27.84 -17.40
CA ASP A 2 -21.37 26.53 -16.97
C ASP A 2 -19.92 26.66 -16.53
N SER A 3 -19.70 26.63 -15.22
CA SER A 3 -18.37 26.58 -14.63
C SER A 3 -17.79 25.17 -14.88
N ASN A 4 -16.99 25.05 -15.93
CA ASN A 4 -16.11 23.91 -16.18
C ASN A 4 -15.03 23.88 -15.08
N ILE A 5 -15.33 23.21 -13.96
CA ILE A 5 -14.30 22.81 -13.00
C ILE A 5 -13.62 21.58 -13.58
N PRO A 6 -12.28 21.57 -13.78
CA PRO A 6 -11.59 20.37 -14.19
C PRO A 6 -11.79 19.31 -13.11
N HIS A 7 -12.56 18.27 -13.44
CA HIS A 7 -12.82 17.15 -12.55
C HIS A 7 -11.51 16.36 -12.44
N ASN A 8 -10.74 16.63 -11.38
CA ASN A 8 -9.50 15.92 -11.06
C ASN A 8 -9.77 14.42 -10.94
N SER A 9 -9.35 13.64 -11.93
CA SER A 9 -9.59 12.19 -12.04
C SER A 9 -8.89 11.33 -10.98
N ASN A 10 -8.00 11.89 -10.14
CA ASN A 10 -7.27 11.15 -9.11
C ASN A 10 -8.09 10.79 -7.86
N SER A 11 -9.11 11.57 -7.49
CA SER A 11 -9.80 11.35 -6.20
C SER A 11 -10.69 10.11 -6.19
N LYS A 12 -11.17 9.67 -7.36
CA LYS A 12 -11.96 8.44 -7.50
C LYS A 12 -11.07 7.20 -7.37
N SER A 13 -9.87 7.23 -7.96
CA SER A 13 -8.92 6.11 -7.96
C SER A 13 -8.48 5.68 -6.55
N TYR A 14 -8.18 6.63 -5.65
CA TYR A 14 -7.75 6.29 -4.28
C TYR A 14 -8.89 5.73 -3.42
N HIS A 15 -10.09 6.29 -3.52
CA HIS A 15 -11.26 5.76 -2.80
C HIS A 15 -11.60 4.34 -3.27
N ASP A 16 -11.58 4.11 -4.59
CA ASP A 16 -11.86 2.80 -5.15
C ASP A 16 -10.82 1.76 -4.72
N LEU A 17 -9.54 2.15 -4.68
CA LEU A 17 -8.46 1.32 -4.13
C LEU A 17 -8.68 0.99 -2.64
N LEU A 18 -9.08 1.96 -1.82
CA LEU A 18 -9.37 1.71 -0.40
C LEU A 18 -10.53 0.73 -0.22
N VAL A 19 -11.60 0.89 -1.00
CA VAL A 19 -12.75 -0.04 -0.98
C VAL A 19 -12.33 -1.44 -1.42
N GLU A 20 -11.49 -1.54 -2.45
CA GLU A 20 -10.90 -2.81 -2.90
C GLU A 20 -10.10 -3.48 -1.77
N LEU A 21 -9.16 -2.76 -1.16
CA LEU A 21 -8.32 -3.28 -0.07
C LEU A 21 -9.15 -3.74 1.14
N ILE A 22 -10.16 -2.96 1.55
CA ILE A 22 -11.06 -3.34 2.65
C ILE A 22 -11.84 -4.62 2.30
N THR A 23 -12.32 -4.72 1.06
CA THR A 23 -13.06 -5.89 0.58
C THR A 23 -12.18 -7.14 0.55
N LEU A 24 -10.96 -7.02 0.01
CA LEU A 24 -9.99 -8.11 -0.03
C LEU A 24 -9.61 -8.56 1.37
N LYS A 25 -9.34 -7.63 2.29
CA LYS A 25 -8.98 -7.98 3.68
C LYS A 25 -9.99 -8.91 4.35
N GLN A 26 -11.28 -8.82 3.99
CA GLN A 26 -12.34 -9.66 4.54
C GLN A 26 -12.55 -10.99 3.78
N LYS A 27 -12.28 -11.01 2.47
CA LYS A 27 -12.64 -12.14 1.59
C LYS A 27 -11.44 -13.00 1.20
N ASP A 28 -10.30 -12.36 0.95
CA ASP A 28 -9.10 -12.98 0.43
C ASP A 28 -7.87 -12.20 0.96
N TYR A 29 -7.35 -12.67 2.09
CA TYR A 29 -6.23 -12.04 2.76
C TYR A 29 -4.92 -12.12 1.95
N ASP A 30 -4.79 -13.17 1.12
CA ASP A 30 -3.63 -13.34 0.27
C ASP A 30 -3.64 -12.28 -0.84
N GLN A 31 -4.76 -12.13 -1.55
CA GLN A 31 -4.92 -11.07 -2.55
C GLN A 31 -4.83 -9.67 -1.92
N PHE A 32 -5.31 -9.50 -0.68
CA PHE A 32 -5.11 -8.25 0.05
C PHE A 32 -3.63 -7.90 0.20
N MET A 33 -2.79 -8.86 0.62
CA MET A 33 -1.36 -8.63 0.80
C MET A 33 -0.64 -8.34 -0.52
N GLU A 34 -1.00 -9.06 -1.59
CA GLU A 34 -0.48 -8.80 -2.93
C GLU A 34 -0.83 -7.39 -3.39
N ARG A 35 -2.11 -7.02 -3.32
CA ARG A 35 -2.58 -5.71 -3.77
C ARG A 35 -1.97 -4.57 -2.96
N LEU A 36 -1.82 -4.77 -1.65
CA LEU A 36 -1.16 -3.81 -0.77
C LEU A 36 0.31 -3.63 -1.14
N TYR A 37 1.02 -4.72 -1.45
CA TYR A 37 2.40 -4.67 -1.90
C TYR A 37 2.57 -3.96 -3.24
N GLU A 38 1.73 -4.27 -4.23
CA GLU A 38 1.73 -3.59 -5.54
C GLU A 38 1.50 -2.08 -5.38
N THR A 39 0.55 -1.72 -4.51
CA THR A 39 0.22 -0.32 -4.21
C THR A 39 1.43 0.43 -3.65
N LEU A 40 2.09 -0.15 -2.64
CA LEU A 40 3.23 0.47 -1.95
C LEU A 40 4.52 0.46 -2.78
N SER A 41 4.69 -0.51 -3.68
CA SER A 41 5.87 -0.61 -4.55
C SER A 41 5.71 0.15 -5.87
N GLY A 42 4.46 0.43 -6.29
CA GLY A 42 4.12 1.06 -7.55
C GLY A 42 3.51 2.46 -7.38
N GLU A 43 2.24 2.57 -7.78
CA GLU A 43 1.53 3.84 -8.02
C GLU A 43 1.45 4.74 -6.79
N TYR A 44 1.54 4.18 -5.59
CA TYR A 44 1.35 4.89 -4.33
C TYR A 44 2.56 4.76 -3.40
N LYS A 45 3.78 4.61 -3.95
CA LYS A 45 5.03 4.56 -3.15
C LYS A 45 5.18 5.74 -2.17
N ASP A 46 4.64 6.90 -2.54
CA ASP A 46 4.72 8.12 -1.71
C ASP A 46 3.77 8.07 -0.50
N VAL A 47 2.83 7.12 -0.43
CA VAL A 47 1.99 6.88 0.76
C VAL A 47 2.84 6.45 1.95
N ILE A 48 3.98 5.79 1.73
CA ILE A 48 4.94 5.50 2.80
C ILE A 48 5.50 6.78 3.44
N ASN A 49 5.42 7.92 2.76
CA ASN A 49 5.83 9.23 3.25
C ASN A 49 4.66 10.03 3.85
N SER A 50 3.51 9.40 4.11
CA SER A 50 2.34 10.02 4.77
C SER A 50 2.70 10.59 6.16
N ALA A 51 1.81 11.38 6.76
CA ALA A 51 2.04 11.90 8.12
C ALA A 51 1.92 10.84 9.22
N ASP A 52 1.68 9.57 8.89
CA ASP A 52 1.54 8.50 9.88
C ASP A 52 2.86 8.28 10.64
N PRO A 53 2.80 7.92 11.94
CA PRO A 53 3.98 7.67 12.74
C PRO A 53 4.90 6.62 12.12
N VAL A 54 6.21 6.87 12.12
CA VAL A 54 7.23 5.97 11.55
C VAL A 54 7.12 4.56 12.14
N ASP A 55 6.84 4.43 13.44
CA ASP A 55 6.69 3.14 14.10
C ASP A 55 5.50 2.32 13.58
N GLU A 56 4.39 2.99 13.26
CA GLU A 56 3.20 2.32 12.70
C GLU A 56 3.48 1.81 11.29
N LYS A 57 4.19 2.60 10.48
CA LYS A 57 4.65 2.18 9.14
C LYS A 57 5.63 1.01 9.21
N ARG A 58 6.62 1.07 10.11
CA ARG A 58 7.58 -0.02 10.34
C ARG A 58 6.85 -1.30 10.74
N LYS A 59 5.84 -1.20 11.60
CA LYS A 59 5.02 -2.34 12.03
C LYS A 59 4.24 -2.93 10.84
N ALA A 60 3.58 -2.10 10.04
CA ALA A 60 2.84 -2.54 8.86
C ALA A 60 3.74 -3.25 7.84
N LEU A 61 4.88 -2.66 7.50
CA LEU A 61 5.84 -3.26 6.57
C LEU A 61 6.43 -4.56 7.13
N SER A 62 6.69 -4.64 8.43
CA SER A 62 7.15 -5.88 9.07
C SER A 62 6.10 -6.99 9.01
N THR A 63 4.81 -6.65 9.16
CA THR A 63 3.72 -7.62 8.96
C THR A 63 3.69 -8.16 7.53
N MET A 64 3.88 -7.30 6.54
CA MET A 64 3.95 -7.73 5.13
C MET A 64 5.18 -8.62 4.87
N ILE A 65 6.34 -8.25 5.42
CA ILE A 65 7.57 -9.08 5.30
C ILE A 65 7.33 -10.48 5.88
N ALA A 66 6.73 -10.58 7.07
CA ALA A 66 6.45 -11.86 7.69
C ALA A 66 5.51 -12.72 6.83
N PHE A 67 4.49 -12.10 6.23
CA PHE A 67 3.57 -12.78 5.32
C PHE A 67 4.31 -13.35 4.10
N PHE A 68 5.06 -12.53 3.37
CA PHE A 68 5.77 -12.97 2.17
C PHE A 68 6.93 -13.92 2.47
N GLN A 69 7.56 -13.80 3.65
CA GLN A 69 8.58 -14.74 4.10
C GLN A 69 8.01 -16.14 4.34
N ALA A 70 6.80 -16.25 4.89
CA ALA A 70 6.13 -17.54 5.07
C ALA A 70 5.77 -18.22 3.73
N LYS A 71 5.71 -17.44 2.64
CA LYS A 71 5.45 -17.90 1.27
C LYS A 71 6.73 -18.02 0.42
N GLU A 72 7.90 -17.84 1.04
CA GLU A 72 9.22 -17.88 0.39
C GLU A 72 9.41 -16.84 -0.74
N GLU A 73 8.62 -15.76 -0.72
CA GLU A 73 8.69 -14.67 -1.71
C GLU A 73 9.73 -13.62 -1.33
N TYR A 74 10.99 -14.04 -1.25
CA TYR A 74 12.07 -13.22 -0.67
C TYR A 74 12.39 -11.93 -1.44
N GLU A 75 12.09 -11.86 -2.73
CA GLU A 75 12.26 -10.62 -3.51
C GLU A 75 11.38 -9.50 -2.98
N LYS A 76 10.09 -9.80 -2.70
CA LYS A 76 9.16 -8.84 -2.09
C LYS A 76 9.64 -8.42 -0.70
N CYS A 77 10.13 -9.38 0.09
CA CYS A 77 10.72 -9.09 1.40
C CYS A 77 11.91 -8.13 1.31
N ALA A 78 12.80 -8.31 0.33
CA ALA A 78 13.95 -7.43 0.14
C ALA A 78 13.53 -6.00 -0.23
N GLN A 79 12.50 -5.86 -1.08
CA GLN A 79 11.96 -4.54 -1.43
C GLN A 79 11.30 -3.84 -0.24
N LEU A 80 10.50 -4.56 0.56
CA LEU A 80 9.87 -4.02 1.76
C LEU A 80 10.90 -3.60 2.82
N LYS A 81 12.01 -4.32 2.96
CA LYS A 81 13.13 -3.92 3.84
C LYS A 81 13.75 -2.59 3.41
N LYS A 82 13.98 -2.38 2.11
CA LYS A 82 14.48 -1.10 1.58
C LYS A 82 13.53 0.05 1.93
N MET A 83 12.22 -0.19 1.90
CA MET A 83 11.23 0.80 2.33
C MET A 83 11.38 1.14 3.81
N ILE A 84 11.51 0.14 4.69
CA ILE A 84 11.77 0.35 6.13
C ILE A 84 13.05 1.17 6.37
N ASP A 85 14.12 0.88 5.62
CA ASP A 85 15.41 1.57 5.76
C ASP A 85 15.34 3.03 5.30
N SER A 86 14.40 3.36 4.41
CA SER A 86 14.15 4.73 3.94
C SER A 86 13.25 5.57 4.86
N LEU A 87 12.64 4.96 5.88
CA LEU A 87 11.82 5.70 6.86
C LEU A 87 12.74 6.48 7.82
N THR A 88 12.79 7.81 7.64
CA THR A 88 13.48 8.78 8.50
C THR A 88 12.61 9.28 9.63
#